data_AF-A0A353CUC6-F1
#
_entry.id   AF-A0A353CUC6-F1
#
_cell.length_a   1.000
_cell.length_b   1.000
_cell.length_c   1.000
_cell.angle_alpha   90.00
_cell.angle_beta   90.00
_cell.angle_gamma   90.00
#
_symmetry.space_group_name_H-M   'P 1'
#
loop_
_entity.id
_entity.type
_entity.pdbx_description
1 polymer ?
#
loop_
_entity_poly.entity_id
_entity_poly.type
_entity_poly.pdbx_seq_one_letter_code
_entity_poly.pdbx_strand_id
1 'polypeptide(L)'
;MNNIALTALFLAVSILPSSLKAGNKVIYGADDRLEYFQAPADQRWLADSVVSLWNSWDLAREQDSYKLSTAKFADAVGVCESEPFSQQPIGAFCSGALVGEDLVMTAGHCIKSQEDCDSTMFVFGFRNDESGAAPGRVPAADVYSCAKIEKWFLSGSPVPAAPGTAG
;
A
#
# COMPACT_ATOMS: atom_id res chain seq x y z
N MET A 1 -13.56 77.28 -25.62
CA MET A 1 -14.25 76.23 -26.38
C MET A 1 -13.85 74.89 -25.78
N ASN A 2 -14.78 74.32 -25.02
CA ASN A 2 -15.11 72.90 -24.82
C ASN A 2 -14.00 71.89 -24.52
N ASN A 3 -14.14 70.89 -23.65
CA ASN A 3 -15.05 70.59 -22.54
C ASN A 3 -14.68 69.17 -22.05
N ILE A 4 -14.79 68.96 -20.73
CA ILE A 4 -15.25 67.72 -20.08
C ILE A 4 -14.27 66.54 -19.97
N ALA A 5 -14.02 66.20 -18.70
CA ALA A 5 -13.39 64.99 -18.18
C ALA A 5 -14.06 63.70 -18.65
N LEU A 6 -13.32 62.59 -18.70
CA LEU A 6 -13.88 61.26 -18.38
C LEU A 6 -12.77 60.32 -17.91
N THR A 7 -12.73 60.13 -16.59
CA THR A 7 -12.12 58.99 -15.91
C THR A 7 -12.69 57.67 -16.44
N ALA A 8 -11.87 56.80 -17.00
CA ALA A 8 -12.22 55.41 -17.30
C ALA A 8 -11.45 54.47 -16.36
N LEU A 9 -12.05 54.24 -15.19
CA LEU A 9 -11.78 53.11 -14.31
C LEU A 9 -12.47 51.89 -14.91
N PHE A 10 -11.75 50.92 -15.49
CA PHE A 10 -12.33 49.58 -15.72
C PHE A 10 -11.27 48.47 -15.67
N LEU A 11 -11.30 47.78 -14.52
CA LEU A 11 -11.00 46.37 -14.26
C LEU A 11 -9.65 45.82 -14.77
N ALA A 12 -8.66 45.85 -13.88
CA ALA A 12 -7.77 44.70 -13.73
C ALA A 12 -8.66 43.50 -13.40
N VAL A 13 -8.98 42.68 -14.41
CA VAL A 13 -9.51 41.33 -14.19
C VAL A 13 -8.39 40.59 -13.48
N SER A 14 -8.46 40.57 -12.15
CA SER A 14 -7.74 39.60 -11.34
C SER A 14 -8.12 38.23 -11.88
N ILE A 15 -7.26 37.67 -12.72
CA ILE A 15 -7.24 36.24 -13.03
C ILE A 15 -6.84 35.59 -11.72
N LEU A 16 -7.81 35.45 -10.81
CA LEU A 16 -7.71 34.52 -9.71
C LEU A 16 -7.46 33.18 -10.38
N PRO A 17 -6.32 32.50 -10.12
CA PRO A 17 -6.20 31.12 -10.56
C PRO A 17 -7.39 30.40 -9.95
N SER A 18 -8.29 29.91 -10.80
CA SER A 18 -9.35 29.00 -10.39
C SER A 18 -8.69 27.95 -9.53
N SER A 19 -9.02 27.90 -8.25
CA SER A 19 -8.56 26.83 -7.36
C SER A 19 -8.93 25.53 -8.06
N LEU A 20 -7.93 24.86 -8.65
CA LEU A 20 -8.08 23.51 -9.14
C LEU A 20 -8.59 22.74 -7.93
N LYS A 21 -9.86 22.34 -7.98
CA LYS A 21 -10.34 21.30 -7.07
C LYS A 21 -9.51 20.08 -7.40
N ALA A 22 -8.41 19.91 -6.67
CA ALA A 22 -7.81 18.62 -6.53
C ALA A 22 -8.94 17.73 -6.00
N GLY A 23 -9.52 16.90 -6.87
CA GLY A 23 -10.19 15.70 -6.38
C GLY A 23 -9.22 14.99 -5.45
N ASN A 24 -9.72 14.12 -4.57
CA ASN A 24 -8.85 13.28 -3.75
C ASN A 24 -8.02 12.39 -4.68
N LYS A 25 -6.88 12.91 -5.13
CA LYS A 25 -5.95 12.25 -6.03
C LYS A 25 -5.10 11.35 -5.16
N VAL A 26 -5.11 10.07 -5.49
CA VAL A 26 -4.18 9.11 -4.89
C VAL A 26 -2.79 9.25 -5.53
N ILE A 27 -2.73 9.67 -6.81
CA ILE A 27 -1.50 9.91 -7.55
C ILE A 27 -1.32 11.42 -7.76
N TYR A 28 -0.19 11.94 -7.30
CA TYR A 28 0.17 13.35 -7.44
C TYR A 28 1.15 13.54 -8.60
N GLY A 29 0.75 14.30 -9.62
CA GLY A 29 1.57 14.51 -10.82
C GLY A 29 1.24 13.52 -11.94
N ALA A 30 2.25 13.13 -12.71
CA ALA A 30 2.15 12.03 -13.67
C ALA A 30 2.21 10.69 -12.93
N ASP A 31 1.61 9.65 -13.51
CA ASP A 31 1.75 8.29 -12.99
C ASP A 31 3.12 7.75 -13.40
N ASP A 32 4.04 7.70 -12.44
CA ASP A 32 5.42 7.25 -12.58
C ASP A 32 5.71 5.99 -11.74
N ARG A 33 4.66 5.23 -11.39
CA ARG A 33 4.79 3.95 -10.68
C ARG A 33 5.61 2.98 -11.52
N LEU A 34 6.54 2.29 -10.86
CA LEU A 34 7.46 1.33 -11.45
C LEU A 34 7.23 -0.07 -10.90
N GLU A 35 7.52 -1.08 -11.72
CA GLU A 35 7.74 -2.43 -11.22
C GLU A 35 8.99 -2.51 -10.35
N TYR A 36 9.06 -3.51 -9.46
CA TYR A 36 10.25 -3.72 -8.64
C TYR A 36 11.53 -3.81 -9.48
N PHE A 37 11.54 -4.57 -10.59
CA PHE A 37 12.73 -4.74 -11.42
C PHE A 37 13.14 -3.47 -12.19
N GLN A 38 12.20 -2.54 -12.42
CA GLN A 38 12.44 -1.26 -13.09
C GLN A 38 13.00 -0.20 -12.13
N ALA A 39 12.72 -0.33 -10.84
CA ALA A 39 13.15 0.64 -9.84
C ALA A 39 14.68 0.65 -9.67
N PRO A 40 15.31 1.80 -9.36
CA PRO A 40 16.74 1.89 -9.02
C PRO A 40 17.17 0.98 -7.85
N ALA A 41 18.46 0.67 -7.77
CA ALA A 41 18.98 -0.32 -6.82
C ALA A 41 18.74 0.04 -5.34
N ASP A 42 18.83 1.32 -4.98
CA ASP A 42 18.53 1.85 -3.65
C ASP A 42 17.05 1.70 -3.29
N GLN A 43 16.14 1.95 -4.24
CA GLN A 43 14.71 1.71 -4.05
C GLN A 43 14.39 0.22 -3.92
N ARG A 44 15.03 -0.64 -4.73
CA ARG A 44 14.87 -2.10 -4.61
C ARG A 44 15.35 -2.62 -3.27
N TRP A 45 16.49 -2.10 -2.77
CA TRP A 45 17.02 -2.45 -1.45
C TRP A 45 16.05 -2.09 -0.32
N LEU A 46 15.38 -0.92 -0.40
CA LEU A 46 14.30 -0.57 0.54
C LEU A 46 13.06 -1.45 0.35
N ALA A 47 12.68 -1.76 -0.89
CA ALA A 47 11.53 -2.61 -1.18
C ALA A 47 11.73 -4.06 -0.71
N ASP A 48 12.97 -4.53 -0.56
CA ASP A 48 13.27 -5.85 0.01
C ASP A 48 12.91 -5.96 1.50
N SER A 49 12.73 -4.84 2.22
CA SER A 49 12.20 -4.84 3.59
C SER A 49 10.66 -4.77 3.65
N VAL A 50 9.98 -4.72 2.50
CA VAL A 50 8.51 -4.71 2.43
C VAL A 50 7.98 -6.13 2.36
N VAL A 51 6.92 -6.40 3.11
CA VAL A 51 6.31 -7.72 3.22
C VAL A 51 4.83 -7.67 2.86
N SER A 52 4.35 -8.74 2.23
CA SER A 52 2.94 -8.91 1.91
C SER A 52 2.24 -9.72 3.00
N LEU A 53 1.04 -9.29 3.40
CA LEU A 53 0.24 -9.95 4.45
C LEU A 53 -0.88 -10.75 3.78
N TRP A 54 -0.96 -12.03 4.12
CA TRP A 54 -1.87 -12.99 3.54
C TRP A 54 -2.66 -13.68 4.62
N ASN A 55 -3.88 -14.10 4.30
CA ASN A 55 -4.56 -15.01 5.20
C ASN A 55 -3.92 -16.39 5.09
N SER A 56 -3.82 -17.10 6.21
CA SER A 56 -3.28 -18.47 6.26
C SER A 56 -3.98 -19.43 5.30
N TRP A 57 -5.27 -19.25 5.02
CA TRP A 57 -6.03 -20.08 4.08
C TRP A 57 -5.76 -19.78 2.60
N ASP A 58 -5.09 -18.67 2.27
CA ASP A 58 -4.66 -18.35 0.90
C ASP A 58 -3.29 -18.97 0.56
N LEU A 59 -2.70 -19.70 1.52
CA LEU A 59 -1.42 -20.38 1.42
C LEU A 59 -1.59 -21.89 1.61
N ALA A 60 -1.14 -22.68 0.63
CA ALA A 60 -1.07 -24.13 0.74
C ALA A 60 0.39 -24.57 0.88
N ARG A 61 0.74 -25.19 2.01
CA ARG A 61 2.10 -25.71 2.24
C ARG A 61 2.40 -26.89 1.31
N GLU A 62 3.51 -26.81 0.58
CA GLU A 62 4.03 -27.84 -0.32
C GLU A 62 5.52 -28.09 -0.03
N GLN A 63 5.86 -29.09 0.79
CA GLN A 63 7.24 -29.43 1.19
C GLN A 63 8.06 -28.19 1.63
N ASP A 64 8.90 -27.66 0.73
CA ASP A 64 9.81 -26.53 0.95
C ASP A 64 9.28 -25.19 0.39
N SER A 65 8.00 -25.14 0.03
CA SER A 65 7.34 -23.95 -0.54
C SER A 65 5.91 -23.78 -0.05
N TYR A 66 5.34 -22.61 -0.28
CA TYR A 66 3.91 -22.37 -0.22
C TYR A 66 3.39 -22.01 -1.60
N LYS A 67 2.29 -22.63 -2.01
CA LYS A 67 1.50 -22.21 -3.16
C LYS A 67 0.54 -21.09 -2.73
N LEU A 68 0.50 -20.02 -3.52
CA LEU A 68 -0.31 -18.83 -3.23
C LEU A 68 -1.61 -18.84 -4.04
N SER A 69 -2.71 -18.45 -3.40
CA SER A 69 -4.00 -18.23 -4.05
C SER A 69 -4.10 -16.78 -4.53
N THR A 70 -4.12 -16.56 -5.84
CA THR A 70 -4.18 -15.21 -6.43
C THR A 70 -5.33 -15.07 -7.42
N ALA A 71 -5.80 -13.84 -7.58
CA ALA A 71 -6.73 -13.43 -8.63
C ALA A 71 -6.15 -12.27 -9.45
N LYS A 72 -6.70 -12.00 -10.63
CA LYS A 72 -6.34 -10.81 -11.41
C LYS A 72 -6.80 -9.55 -10.68
N PHE A 73 -5.95 -8.53 -10.58
CA PHE A 73 -6.22 -7.31 -9.82
C PHE A 73 -7.53 -6.64 -10.22
N ALA A 74 -7.75 -6.43 -11.51
CA ALA A 74 -9.00 -5.86 -12.02
C ALA A 74 -10.25 -6.65 -11.62
N ASP A 75 -10.16 -7.98 -11.61
CA ASP A 75 -11.31 -8.83 -11.29
C ASP A 75 -11.59 -8.86 -9.79
N ALA A 76 -10.54 -8.73 -8.96
CA ALA A 76 -10.65 -8.76 -7.51
C ALA A 76 -11.19 -7.45 -6.91
N VAL A 77 -10.80 -6.29 -7.46
CA VAL A 77 -11.13 -4.98 -6.88
C VAL A 77 -11.94 -4.05 -7.79
N GLY A 78 -12.17 -4.44 -9.05
CA GLY A 78 -13.02 -3.68 -9.98
C GLY A 78 -12.36 -2.41 -10.53
N VAL A 79 -11.05 -2.39 -10.77
CA VAL A 79 -10.39 -1.27 -11.46
C VAL A 79 -10.64 -1.31 -12.98
N CYS A 80 -10.56 -0.16 -13.65
CA CYS A 80 -10.67 -0.11 -15.11
C CYS A 80 -9.54 -0.95 -15.75
N GLU A 81 -9.84 -1.68 -16.82
CA GLU A 81 -8.83 -2.52 -17.50
C GLU A 81 -7.62 -1.73 -18.01
N SER A 82 -7.84 -0.45 -18.35
CA SER A 82 -6.79 0.48 -18.78
C SER A 82 -5.88 0.97 -17.66
N GLU A 83 -6.21 0.73 -16.39
CA GLU A 83 -5.33 1.12 -15.28
C GLU A 83 -4.01 0.35 -15.34
N PRO A 84 -2.87 0.99 -15.03
CA PRO A 84 -1.61 0.27 -14.87
C PRO A 84 -1.75 -0.86 -13.85
N PHE A 85 -1.10 -1.98 -14.14
CA PHE A 85 -1.08 -3.19 -13.31
C PHE A 85 -2.42 -3.94 -13.17
N SER A 86 -3.47 -3.55 -13.91
CA SER A 86 -4.81 -4.16 -13.86
C SER A 86 -4.81 -5.69 -14.06
N GLN A 87 -3.87 -6.21 -14.82
CA GLN A 87 -3.75 -7.64 -15.15
C GLN A 87 -2.88 -8.44 -14.17
N GLN A 88 -2.27 -7.78 -13.18
CA GLN A 88 -1.36 -8.45 -12.26
C GLN A 88 -2.10 -9.31 -11.24
N PRO A 89 -1.46 -10.37 -10.75
CA PRO A 89 -2.02 -11.14 -9.65
C PRO A 89 -2.02 -10.33 -8.35
N ILE A 90 -3.13 -10.41 -7.62
CA ILE A 90 -3.29 -9.95 -6.24
C ILE A 90 -3.71 -11.14 -5.37
N GLY A 91 -3.29 -11.13 -4.11
CA GLY A 91 -3.74 -12.12 -3.13
C GLY A 91 -3.48 -11.67 -1.69
N ALA A 92 -2.42 -10.90 -1.46
CA ALA A 92 -2.19 -10.22 -0.19
C ALA A 92 -3.33 -9.23 0.12
N PHE A 93 -3.83 -9.25 1.35
CA PHE A 93 -4.87 -8.33 1.81
C PHE A 93 -4.29 -7.02 2.37
N CYS A 94 -3.02 -7.02 2.77
CA CYS A 94 -2.30 -5.87 3.30
C CYS A 94 -0.80 -5.96 3.00
N SER A 95 -0.05 -4.95 3.44
CA SER A 95 1.41 -4.92 3.41
C SER A 95 1.97 -4.43 4.74
N GLY A 96 3.27 -4.64 4.95
CA GLY A 96 4.02 -4.16 6.10
C GLY A 96 5.47 -3.90 5.74
N ALA A 97 6.23 -3.39 6.71
CA ALA A 97 7.67 -3.17 6.57
C ALA A 97 8.42 -3.77 7.76
N LEU A 98 9.53 -4.43 7.48
CA LEU A 98 10.46 -4.94 8.49
C LEU A 98 11.18 -3.76 9.15
N VAL A 99 11.02 -3.60 10.46
CA VAL A 99 11.57 -2.49 11.27
C VAL A 99 12.49 -2.97 12.39
N GLY A 100 12.74 -4.28 12.45
CA GLY A 100 13.65 -4.96 13.38
C GLY A 100 13.95 -6.36 12.87
N GLU A 101 14.67 -7.17 13.65
CA GLU A 101 15.04 -8.53 13.21
C GLU A 101 13.82 -9.45 13.02
N ASP A 102 12.79 -9.28 13.85
CA ASP A 102 11.54 -10.05 13.87
C ASP A 102 10.29 -9.17 14.01
N LEU A 103 10.41 -7.88 13.68
CA LEU A 103 9.35 -6.88 13.86
C LEU A 103 8.85 -6.33 12.52
N VAL A 104 7.55 -6.53 12.26
CA VAL A 104 6.85 -5.95 11.11
C VAL A 104 5.92 -4.83 11.57
N MET A 105 6.05 -3.65 10.96
CA MET A 105 5.10 -2.56 11.09
C MET A 105 4.05 -2.63 9.98
N THR A 106 2.78 -2.56 10.33
CA THR A 106 1.65 -2.47 9.38
C THR A 106 0.59 -1.49 9.88
N ALA A 107 -0.45 -1.25 9.09
CA ALA A 107 -1.57 -0.42 9.51
C ALA A 107 -2.43 -1.14 10.57
N GLY A 108 -2.90 -0.42 11.58
CA GLY A 108 -3.72 -1.01 12.65
C GLY A 108 -5.06 -1.61 12.19
N HIS A 109 -5.52 -1.28 10.98
CA HIS A 109 -6.73 -1.89 10.41
C HIS A 109 -6.46 -3.22 9.70
N CYS A 110 -5.20 -3.55 9.39
CA CYS A 110 -4.82 -4.82 8.78
C CYS A 110 -4.89 -5.96 9.80
N ILE A 111 -4.49 -5.69 11.04
CA ILE A 111 -4.51 -6.64 12.15
C ILE A 111 -5.13 -5.91 13.34
N LYS A 112 -6.37 -6.26 13.71
CA LYS A 112 -7.13 -5.57 14.78
C LYS A 112 -7.15 -6.34 16.09
N SER A 113 -6.84 -7.64 16.03
CA SER A 113 -6.90 -8.56 17.15
C SER A 113 -5.81 -9.62 17.05
N GLN A 114 -5.55 -10.32 18.16
CA GLN A 114 -4.61 -11.45 18.15
C GLN A 114 -5.11 -12.57 17.22
N GLU A 115 -6.43 -12.74 17.03
CA GLU A 115 -6.98 -13.72 16.07
C GLU A 115 -6.65 -13.36 14.61
N ASP A 116 -6.68 -12.07 14.27
CA ASP A 116 -6.22 -11.60 12.95
C ASP A 116 -4.71 -11.87 12.79
N CYS A 117 -3.91 -11.67 13.85
CA CYS A 117 -2.47 -11.97 13.84
C CYS A 117 -2.26 -13.48 13.63
N ASP A 118 -2.86 -14.33 14.46
CA ASP A 118 -2.71 -15.80 14.40
C ASP A 118 -3.09 -16.38 13.02
N SER A 119 -3.99 -15.71 12.30
CA SER A 119 -4.41 -16.10 10.94
C SER A 119 -3.65 -15.40 9.82
N THR A 120 -2.71 -14.49 10.11
CA THR A 120 -1.89 -13.75 9.14
C THR A 120 -0.54 -14.43 8.89
N MET A 121 -0.20 -14.58 7.61
CA MET A 121 1.11 -15.00 7.11
C MET A 121 1.82 -13.82 6.44
N PHE A 122 3.07 -13.61 6.81
CA PHE A 122 3.99 -12.65 6.21
C PHE A 122 4.79 -13.33 5.11
N VAL A 123 4.67 -12.84 3.87
CA VAL A 123 5.32 -13.42 2.69
C VAL A 123 6.25 -12.38 2.06
N PHE A 124 7.55 -12.68 2.06
CA PHE A 124 8.55 -11.89 1.36
C PHE A 124 8.68 -12.35 -0.10
N GLY A 125 9.13 -11.45 -0.97
CA GLY A 125 9.47 -11.79 -2.36
C GLY A 125 8.28 -11.99 -3.31
N PHE A 126 7.04 -11.68 -2.90
CA PHE A 126 5.89 -11.65 -3.83
C PHE A 126 5.92 -10.38 -4.69
N ARG A 127 6.47 -10.49 -5.90
CA ARG A 127 6.65 -9.40 -6.87
C ARG A 127 6.75 -9.94 -8.28
N ASN A 128 6.42 -9.12 -9.28
CA ASN A 128 6.63 -9.47 -10.67
C ASN A 128 8.11 -9.48 -11.05
N ASP A 129 8.50 -10.46 -11.86
CA ASP A 129 9.79 -10.47 -12.54
C ASP A 129 9.77 -9.66 -13.85
N GLU A 130 10.89 -9.63 -14.57
CA GLU A 130 11.04 -8.91 -15.84
C GLU A 130 10.06 -9.38 -16.94
N SER A 131 9.48 -10.59 -16.79
CA SER A 131 8.45 -11.11 -17.70
C SER A 131 7.04 -10.63 -17.34
N GLY A 132 6.88 -9.93 -16.21
CA GLY A 132 5.59 -9.46 -15.70
C GLY A 132 4.82 -10.54 -14.92
N ALA A 133 5.47 -11.63 -14.53
CA ALA A 133 4.86 -12.73 -13.79
C ALA A 133 5.22 -12.65 -12.30
N ALA A 134 4.22 -12.75 -11.42
CA ALA A 134 4.44 -12.96 -9.99
C ALA A 134 4.63 -14.45 -9.69
N PRO A 135 5.35 -14.80 -8.61
CA PRO A 135 5.49 -16.19 -8.20
C PRO A 135 4.13 -16.77 -7.76
N GLY A 136 3.73 -17.88 -8.40
CA GLY A 136 2.63 -18.72 -7.89
C GLY A 136 3.04 -19.61 -6.70
N ARG A 137 4.34 -19.68 -6.42
CA ARG A 137 4.93 -20.36 -5.27
C ARG A 137 6.09 -19.56 -4.69
N VAL A 138 6.21 -19.57 -3.38
CA VAL A 138 7.31 -18.93 -2.64
C VAL A 138 8.01 -19.96 -1.76
N PRO A 139 9.33 -19.86 -1.54
CA PRO A 139 10.04 -20.71 -0.58
C PRO A 139 9.42 -20.65 0.81
N ALA A 140 9.35 -21.76 1.52
CA ALA A 140 8.85 -21.79 2.89
C ALA A 140 9.74 -20.99 3.86
N ALA A 141 11.00 -20.74 3.49
CA ALA A 141 11.91 -19.88 4.23
C ALA A 141 11.52 -18.39 4.17
N ASP A 142 10.73 -17.98 3.17
CA ASP A 142 10.30 -16.58 2.98
C ASP A 142 8.89 -16.33 3.54
N VAL A 143 8.32 -17.30 4.28
CA VAL A 143 6.97 -17.27 4.83
C VAL A 143 7.01 -17.42 6.34
N TYR A 144 6.46 -16.44 7.05
CA TYR A 144 6.46 -16.35 8.51
C TYR A 144 5.04 -16.18 9.05
N SER A 145 4.76 -16.71 10.24
CA SER A 145 3.48 -16.48 10.93
C SER A 145 3.60 -15.33 11.92
N CYS A 146 2.52 -14.59 12.14
CA CYS A 146 2.47 -13.61 13.22
C CYS A 146 2.42 -14.29 14.59
N ALA A 147 3.38 -13.98 15.47
CA ALA A 147 3.46 -14.58 16.80
C ALA A 147 2.61 -13.81 17.83
N LYS A 148 2.66 -12.47 17.77
CA LYS A 148 1.93 -11.57 18.68
C LYS A 148 1.91 -10.15 18.15
N ILE A 149 0.97 -9.37 18.68
CA ILE A 149 0.93 -7.92 18.48
C ILE A 149 1.75 -7.24 19.59
N GLU A 150 2.88 -6.62 19.22
CA GLU A 150 3.73 -5.91 20.19
C GLU A 150 3.14 -4.56 20.63
N LYS A 151 2.54 -3.85 19.67
CA LYS A 151 1.90 -2.56 19.91
C LYS A 151 0.86 -2.32 18.84
N TRP A 152 -0.27 -1.73 19.22
CA TRP A 152 -1.38 -1.52 18.31
C TRP A 152 -2.03 -0.16 18.53
N PHE A 153 -2.41 0.48 17.42
CA PHE A 153 -3.18 1.71 17.45
C PHE A 153 -4.00 1.84 16.17
N LEU A 154 -5.28 2.17 16.34
CA LEU A 154 -6.17 2.55 15.25
C LEU A 154 -6.96 3.78 15.69
N SER A 155 -6.96 4.81 14.85
CA SER A 155 -7.69 6.04 15.14
C SER A 155 -9.17 5.76 15.37
N GLY A 156 -9.71 6.22 16.50
CA GLY A 156 -11.10 5.96 16.91
C GLY A 156 -11.30 4.69 17.75
N SER A 157 -10.27 3.87 17.93
CA SER A 157 -10.29 2.75 18.90
C SER A 157 -9.89 3.24 20.30
N PRO A 158 -10.32 2.54 21.37
CA PRO A 158 -9.82 2.81 22.72
C PRO A 158 -8.28 2.76 22.72
N VAL A 159 -7.64 3.79 23.27
CA VAL A 159 -6.17 3.84 23.37
C VAL A 159 -5.73 2.67 24.26
N PRO A 160 -4.86 1.75 23.78
CA PRO A 160 -4.34 0.71 24.64
C PRO A 160 -3.63 1.34 25.84
N ALA A 161 -3.87 0.79 27.03
CA ALA A 161 -3.18 1.24 28.23
C ALA A 161 -1.66 1.24 27.98
N ALA A 162 -0.97 2.28 28.43
CA ALA A 162 0.47 2.38 28.27
C ALA A 162 1.13 1.11 28.85
N PRO A 163 2.10 0.50 28.16
CA PRO A 163 2.83 -0.64 28.71
C PRO A 163 3.50 -0.19 30.02
N GLY A 164 3.06 -0.75 31.15
CA GLY A 164 3.64 -0.48 32.47
C GLY A 164 2.68 -0.04 33.59
N THR A 165 1.37 0.07 33.38
CA THR A 165 0.41 0.31 34.49
C THR A 165 -0.40 -0.94 34.81
N ALA A 166 0.27 -1.95 35.36
CA ALA A 166 -0.38 -2.97 36.17
C ALA A 166 -0.21 -2.58 37.63
N GLY A 167 -1.33 -2.34 38.32
CA GLY A 167 -1.43 -2.34 39.78
C GLY A 167 -2.22 -3.56 40.21
#